data_AF-A0A6P2AZG5-F1
#
_entry.id   AF-A0A6P2AZG5-F1
#
_cell.length_a   1.000
_cell.length_b   1.000
_cell.length_c   1.000
_cell.angle_alpha   90.00
_cell.angle_beta   90.00
_cell.angle_gamma   90.00
#
_symmetry.space_group_name_H-M   'P 1'
#
loop_
_entity.id
_entity.type
_entity.pdbx_description
1 polymer ?
#
loop_
_entity_poly.entity_id
_entity_poly.type
_entity_poly.pdbx_seq_one_letter_code
_entity_poly.pdbx_strand_id
1 'polypeptide(L)'
;SQGYLPAQAFIKRVMGTPGHAVGVHQQQVYLDHQPLQEPYITAPPRYEFPDVTIPDHRLFVMGDNRNNSNDSHIWGVLPEENVIGRAVFRFWPPDRIGWLSL
;
A
#
# COMPACT_ATOMS: atom_id res chain seq x y z
N SER A 1 21.19 7.49 -13.41
CA SER A 1 20.22 7.11 -12.37
C SER A 1 18.91 7.83 -12.69
N GLN A 2 17.89 7.10 -13.13
CA GLN A 2 16.62 7.70 -13.55
C GLN A 2 15.80 8.08 -12.30
N GLY A 3 16.12 9.25 -11.74
CA GLY A 3 15.33 9.86 -10.67
C GLY A 3 14.17 10.65 -11.27
N TYR A 4 12.94 10.33 -10.86
CA TYR A 4 11.75 11.07 -11.25
C TYR A 4 11.85 12.54 -10.80
N LEU A 5 11.49 13.48 -11.68
CA LEU A 5 11.51 14.92 -11.38
C LEU A 5 10.36 15.30 -10.42
N PRO A 6 10.54 16.33 -9.57
CA PRO A 6 9.51 16.80 -8.62
C PRO A 6 8.14 17.15 -9.22
N ALA A 7 8.08 17.36 -10.54
CA ALA A 7 6.85 17.66 -11.29
C ALA A 7 6.00 16.42 -11.64
N GLN A 8 6.47 15.19 -11.37
CA GLN A 8 5.68 13.97 -11.55
C GLN A 8 5.10 13.49 -10.21
N ALA A 9 4.04 14.15 -9.76
CA ALA A 9 3.24 13.64 -8.65
C ALA A 9 2.47 12.40 -9.11
N PHE A 10 2.75 11.25 -8.51
CA PHE A 10 2.00 10.02 -8.76
C PHE A 10 0.94 9.83 -7.68
N ILE A 11 -0.27 9.50 -8.10
CA ILE A 11 -1.33 9.07 -7.17
C ILE A 11 -1.17 7.56 -6.94
N LYS A 12 -1.09 7.20 -5.67
CA LYS A 12 -1.06 5.82 -5.18
C LYS A 12 -1.99 5.72 -3.98
N ARG A 13 -2.48 4.52 -3.71
CA ARG A 13 -3.32 4.20 -2.55
C ARG A 13 -2.44 3.63 -1.44
N VAL A 14 -2.66 4.08 -0.21
CA VAL A 14 -2.07 3.44 0.97
C VAL A 14 -2.82 2.14 1.21
N MET A 15 -2.08 1.04 1.17
CA MET A 15 -2.61 -0.31 1.39
C MET A 15 -2.31 -0.81 2.80
N GLY A 16 -1.27 -0.28 3.45
CA GLY A 16 -0.94 -0.57 4.83
C GLY A 16 -0.08 0.52 5.47
N THR A 17 -0.07 0.50 6.80
CA THR A 17 0.58 1.47 7.69
C THR A 17 1.46 0.75 8.70
N PRO A 18 2.29 1.47 9.50
CA PRO A 18 3.18 0.84 10.46
C PRO A 18 2.52 -0.22 11.34
N GLY A 19 3.21 -1.33 11.57
CA GLY A 19 2.77 -2.45 12.39
C GLY A 19 1.88 -3.47 11.68
N HIS A 20 1.32 -3.14 10.51
CA HIS A 20 0.51 -4.06 9.71
C HIS A 20 1.34 -4.80 8.66
N ALA A 21 0.87 -5.97 8.23
CA ALA A 21 1.46 -6.76 7.16
C ALA A 21 0.64 -6.71 5.87
N VAL A 22 1.30 -6.47 4.72
CA VAL A 22 0.65 -6.53 3.39
C VAL A 22 1.32 -7.60 2.54
N GLY A 23 0.50 -8.39 1.83
CA GLY A 23 0.95 -9.42 0.91
C GLY A 23 0.03 -9.55 -0.30
N VAL A 24 0.51 -10.23 -1.35
CA VAL A 24 -0.31 -10.60 -2.51
C VAL A 24 -0.17 -12.09 -2.74
N HIS A 25 -1.29 -12.80 -2.60
CA HIS A 25 -1.36 -14.25 -2.78
C HIS A 25 -2.54 -14.60 -3.67
N GLN A 26 -2.35 -15.48 -4.65
CA GLN A 26 -3.45 -15.99 -5.48
C GLN A 26 -4.28 -14.87 -6.14
N GLN A 27 -3.60 -13.84 -6.64
CA GLN A 27 -4.20 -12.65 -7.27
C GLN A 27 -5.04 -11.76 -6.33
N GLN A 28 -4.87 -11.88 -5.01
CA GLN A 28 -5.60 -11.12 -4.00
C GLN A 28 -4.61 -10.40 -3.08
N VAL A 29 -4.88 -9.12 -2.77
CA VAL A 29 -4.12 -8.39 -1.73
C VAL A 29 -4.68 -8.71 -0.36
N TYR A 30 -3.79 -8.93 0.61
CA TYR A 30 -4.10 -9.18 2.00
C TYR A 30 -3.51 -8.09 2.90
N LEU A 31 -4.26 -7.72 3.94
CA LEU A 31 -3.81 -6.91 5.07
C LEU A 31 -4.01 -7.73 6.34
N ASP A 32 -2.93 -8.02 7.08
CA ASP A 32 -2.94 -8.91 8.26
C ASP A 32 -3.69 -10.23 8.01
N HIS A 33 -3.35 -10.89 6.89
CA HIS A 33 -3.99 -12.14 6.44
C HIS A 33 -5.49 -12.04 6.10
N GLN A 34 -6.08 -10.85 6.11
CA GLN A 34 -7.45 -10.62 5.65
C GLN A 34 -7.46 -10.14 4.20
N PRO A 35 -8.21 -10.77 3.29
CA PRO A 35 -8.28 -10.33 1.91
C PRO A 35 -8.98 -8.97 1.81
N LEU A 36 -8.40 -8.04 1.07
CA LEU A 36 -8.98 -6.72 0.85
C LEU A 36 -10.08 -6.77 -0.22
N GLN A 37 -11.18 -6.04 0.01
CA GLN A 37 -12.16 -5.78 -1.04
C GLN A 37 -11.75 -4.53 -1.81
N GLU A 38 -11.54 -4.69 -3.11
CA GLU A 38 -10.86 -3.67 -3.93
C GLU A 38 -11.69 -3.28 -5.16
N PRO A 39 -12.90 -2.72 -5.00
CA PRO A 39 -13.78 -2.38 -6.13
C PRO A 39 -13.21 -1.27 -7.05
N TYR A 40 -12.08 -0.67 -6.67
CA TYR A 40 -11.41 0.42 -7.39
C TYR A 40 -10.33 -0.07 -8.37
N ILE A 41 -9.98 -1.36 -8.40
CA ILE A 41 -8.98 -1.88 -9.33
C ILE A 41 -9.62 -2.32 -10.64
N THR A 42 -8.88 -2.17 -11.74
CA THR A 42 -9.34 -2.58 -13.07
C THR A 42 -9.08 -4.06 -13.37
N ALA A 43 -8.12 -4.67 -12.67
CA ALA A 43 -7.76 -6.07 -12.79
C ALA A 43 -7.04 -6.54 -11.53
N PRO A 44 -7.15 -7.82 -11.16
CA PRO A 44 -6.40 -8.36 -10.04
C PRO A 44 -4.89 -8.40 -10.35
N PRO A 45 -4.02 -8.34 -9.33
CA PRO A 45 -2.58 -8.51 -9.50
C PRO A 45 -2.25 -9.89 -10.07
N ARG A 46 -1.32 -9.96 -11.02
CA ARG A 46 -0.85 -11.21 -11.66
C ARG A 46 0.54 -11.62 -11.18
N TYR A 47 0.87 -11.24 -9.96
CA TYR A 47 2.14 -11.50 -9.29
C TYR A 47 1.88 -11.95 -7.86
N GLU A 48 2.86 -12.66 -7.31
CA GLU A 48 2.94 -12.99 -5.90
C GLU A 48 3.85 -11.97 -5.20
N PHE A 49 3.48 -11.56 -4.00
CA PHE A 49 4.28 -10.67 -3.18
C PHE A 49 4.25 -11.19 -1.73
N PRO A 50 5.42 -11.49 -1.13
CA PRO A 50 5.46 -12.03 0.22
C PRO A 50 4.92 -11.01 1.24
N ASP A 51 4.40 -11.52 2.34
CA ASP A 51 3.94 -10.66 3.43
C ASP A 51 5.10 -9.81 3.95
N VAL A 52 4.89 -8.49 4.01
CA VAL A 52 5.84 -7.53 4.56
C VAL A 52 5.19 -6.75 5.69
N THR A 53 5.76 -6.85 6.90
CA THR A 53 5.38 -5.96 8.00
C THR A 53 5.97 -4.58 7.77
N ILE A 54 5.12 -3.57 7.87
CA ILE A 54 5.48 -2.19 7.54
C ILE A 54 6.14 -1.56 8.77
N PRO A 55 7.39 -1.09 8.66
CA PRO A 55 8.08 -0.42 9.77
C PRO A 55 7.46 0.93 10.10
N ASP A 56 7.81 1.47 11.27
CA ASP A 56 7.48 2.82 11.69
C ASP A 56 7.89 3.87 10.65
N HIS A 57 7.06 4.92 10.52
CA HIS A 57 7.22 6.04 9.59
C HIS A 57 7.27 5.65 8.11
N ARG A 58 6.68 4.51 7.76
CA ARG A 58 6.60 4.01 6.39
C ARG A 58 5.20 3.55 6.03
N LEU A 59 4.92 3.54 4.73
CA LEU A 59 3.66 3.12 4.15
C LEU A 59 3.92 2.06 3.08
N PHE A 60 2.99 1.12 2.93
CA PHE A 60 2.92 0.30 1.72
C PHE A 60 1.89 0.92 0.78
N VAL A 61 2.30 1.24 -0.45
CA VAL A 61 1.44 1.91 -1.43
C VAL A 61 1.32 1.12 -2.71
N MET A 62 0.12 1.09 -3.29
CA MET A 62 -0.14 0.46 -4.58
C MET A 62 -0.95 1.38 -5.50
N GLY A 63 -0.74 1.28 -6.81
CA GLY A 63 -1.61 1.89 -7.79
C GLY A 63 -2.84 1.02 -8.09
N ASP A 64 -3.93 1.67 -8.49
CA ASP A 64 -5.18 0.97 -8.84
C ASP A 64 -5.04 0.13 -10.13
N ASN A 65 -4.10 0.50 -11.03
CA ASN A 65 -3.68 -0.35 -12.16
C ASN A 65 -2.55 -1.30 -11.73
N ARG A 66 -2.93 -2.36 -10.99
CA ARG A 66 -2.01 -3.26 -10.28
C ARG A 66 -0.86 -3.80 -11.10
N ASN A 67 -1.15 -4.21 -12.34
CA ASN A 67 -0.19 -4.90 -13.20
C ASN A 67 0.74 -3.95 -13.96
N ASN A 68 0.53 -2.63 -13.85
CA ASN A 68 1.28 -1.63 -14.61
C ASN A 68 1.67 -0.43 -13.73
N SER A 69 1.75 -0.62 -12.41
CA SER A 69 2.15 0.44 -11.49
C SER A 69 3.57 0.19 -10.98
N ASN A 70 4.39 1.24 -10.96
CA ASN A 70 5.65 1.22 -10.23
C ASN A 70 5.38 1.71 -8.79
N ASP A 71 5.23 0.77 -7.85
CA ASP A 71 4.81 1.01 -6.47
C ASP A 71 5.48 0.02 -5.48
N SER A 72 5.01 -0.09 -4.24
CA SER A 72 5.72 -0.82 -3.19
C SER A 72 5.96 -2.31 -3.47
N HIS A 73 5.23 -2.95 -4.39
CA HIS A 73 5.55 -4.32 -4.80
C HIS A 73 6.86 -4.44 -5.60
N ILE A 74 7.38 -3.33 -6.14
CA ILE A 74 8.63 -3.27 -6.91
C ILE A 74 9.78 -2.67 -6.10
N TRP A 75 9.55 -1.52 -5.43
CA TRP A 75 10.62 -0.77 -4.75
C TRP A 75 10.50 -0.76 -3.21
N GLY A 76 9.54 -1.47 -2.65
CA GLY A 76 9.36 -1.59 -1.21
C GLY A 76 8.58 -0.44 -0.57
N VAL A 77 8.63 -0.37 0.76
CA VAL A 77 7.85 0.58 1.56
C VAL A 77 8.32 2.04 1.39
N LEU A 78 7.36 2.96 1.36
CA LEU A 78 7.55 4.39 1.17
C LEU A 78 7.74 5.11 2.51
N PRO A 79 8.83 5.88 2.73
CA PRO A 79 8.92 6.80 3.85
C PRO A 79 7.78 7.84 3.83
N GLU A 80 7.08 8.04 4.95
CA GLU A 80 5.94 8.96 5.04
C GLU A 80 6.29 10.40 4.65
N GLU A 81 7.52 10.84 4.95
CA GLU A 81 8.06 12.16 4.61
C GLU A 81 8.08 12.45 3.10
N ASN A 82 8.07 11.40 2.26
CA ASN A 82 8.05 11.54 0.81
C ASN A 82 6.63 11.73 0.24
N VAL A 83 5.60 11.83 1.08
CA VAL A 83 4.22 12.06 0.67
C VAL A 83 3.91 13.56 0.58
N ILE A 84 3.74 14.07 -0.64
CA ILE A 84 3.64 15.51 -0.93
C ILE A 84 2.18 16.05 -0.90
N GLY A 85 1.16 15.29 -0.45
CA GLY A 85 -0.22 15.80 -0.50
C GLY A 85 -1.36 15.04 0.20
N ARG A 86 -2.43 15.81 0.47
CA ARG A 86 -3.62 15.61 1.34
C ARG A 86 -4.63 14.52 0.90
N ALA A 87 -4.20 13.44 0.25
CA ALA A 87 -5.08 12.31 -0.10
C ALA A 87 -5.13 11.22 0.99
N VAL A 88 -4.08 11.13 1.82
CA VAL A 88 -3.96 10.13 2.91
C VAL A 88 -5.05 10.32 3.99
N PHE A 89 -5.48 11.56 4.23
CA PHE A 89 -6.32 11.92 5.36
C PHE A 89 -7.85 11.81 5.14
N ARG A 90 -8.34 11.67 3.90
CA ARG A 90 -9.80 11.68 3.67
C ARG A 90 -10.49 10.34 3.93
N PHE A 91 -9.73 9.25 4.07
CA PHE A 91 -10.24 7.89 4.28
C PHE A 91 -9.72 7.22 5.57
N TRP A 92 -8.91 7.90 6.38
CA TRP A 92 -8.36 7.34 7.63
C TRP A 92 -9.24 7.70 8.84
N PRO A 93 -10.11 6.80 9.36
CA PRO A 93 -10.45 6.82 10.77
C PRO A 93 -9.35 6.02 11.51
N PRO A 94 -8.67 6.60 12.52
CA PRO A 94 -7.74 5.85 13.38
C PRO A 94 -8.43 4.78 14.25
N ASP A 95 -9.76 4.65 14.21
CA ASP A 95 -10.54 3.81 15.13
C ASP A 95 -10.65 2.32 14.73
N ARG A 96 -9.72 1.79 13.91
CA ARG A 96 -9.61 0.33 13.65
C ARG A 96 -8.38 -0.33 14.28
N ILE A 97 -7.83 0.26 15.33
CA ILE A 97 -6.91 -0.48 16.22
C ILE A 97 -7.77 -1.42 17.07
N GLY A 98 -8.10 -2.58 16.50
CA GLY A 98 -8.63 -3.70 17.26
C GLY A 98 -7.48 -4.35 18.02
N TRP A 99 -7.39 -4.09 19.32
CA TRP A 99 -6.59 -4.91 20.23
C TRP A 99 -7.21 -6.30 20.28
N LEU A 100 -6.56 -7.29 19.68
CA LEU A 100 -6.84 -8.69 20.02
C LEU A 100 -5.96 -9.07 21.20
N SER A 101 -6.49 -8.82 22.39
CA SER A 101 -6.08 -9.51 23.60
C SER A 101 -6.60 -10.95 23.53
N LEU A 102 -5.69 -11.91 23.47
CA LEU A 102 -5.81 -13.21 24.12
C LEU A 102 -4.45 -13.57 24.73
#